data_AF-G3LUN1-F1
#
_entry.id   AF-G3LUN1-F1
#
_cell.length_a   1.000
_cell.length_b   1.000
_cell.length_c   1.000
_cell.angle_alpha   90.00
_cell.angle_beta   90.00
_cell.angle_gamma   90.00
#
_symmetry.space_group_name_H-M   'P 1'
#
loop_
_entity.id
_entity.type
_entity.pdbx_description
1 polymer ?
#
loop_
_entity_poly.entity_id
_entity_poly.type
_entity_poly.pdbx_seq_one_letter_code
_entity_poly.pdbx_strand_id
1 'polypeptide(L)'
;FYDWYCDLPPSSPQTWGEQTDVPESADWFNSAYLIAWGSNVPQTRTPDAHFFTEVRYKGTKTVAIASDYSECAKLSDIWLSPKQGTDAALAMAFGHVILKEFYVDKQVDYFIDYARRYTDLPLLVKLEPHDSGSFVQGSFLRASDLIDNLGEENNPQWKMVGIDEQTAQLVSPSGSIGYRWGEKGKWNLQQNFGADSKPCQLLLSQKESADDVAEVLFPYFGSKVHDLGYFQHTDHKELQQRKVPAKNITLKDGSTLQVATVFDLMLAHYGVDNELNDQNTARSYEDNIPYTPAWQQQITGVPADRVVQIAREFAETAAKTNGRSMIIVGAGLNHWFNMDMNYRGLINMLILCGCVGQSGGGWAHYVGQE
;
A
#
# COMPACT_ATOMS: atom_id res chain seq x y z
N PHE A 1 9.61 -11.59 23.17
CA PHE A 1 10.55 -10.51 23.50
C PHE A 1 10.52 -9.44 22.42
N TYR A 2 10.59 -9.81 21.14
CA TYR A 2 10.49 -8.88 20.00
C TYR A 2 9.20 -8.04 19.99
N ASP A 3 8.07 -8.67 20.28
CA ASP A 3 6.77 -8.05 20.55
C ASP A 3 6.81 -7.07 21.73
N TRP A 4 7.33 -7.53 22.87
CA TRP A 4 7.39 -6.76 24.12
C TRP A 4 8.25 -5.50 24.01
N TYR A 5 9.34 -5.54 23.25
CA TYR A 5 10.20 -4.38 23.01
C TYR A 5 9.63 -3.41 22.00
N CYS A 6 8.49 -3.74 21.37
CA CYS A 6 7.91 -2.95 20.29
C CYS A 6 8.83 -2.92 19.06
N ASP A 7 9.67 -3.94 18.91
CA ASP A 7 10.57 -4.11 17.78
C ASP A 7 9.86 -4.86 16.63
N LEU A 8 8.94 -5.79 16.97
CA LEU A 8 8.03 -6.41 16.00
C LEU A 8 7.19 -5.33 15.32
N PRO A 9 7.22 -5.21 13.98
CA PRO A 9 6.27 -4.39 13.25
C PRO A 9 5.06 -5.26 12.86
N PRO A 10 3.88 -5.15 13.51
CA PRO A 10 2.73 -6.03 13.22
C PRO A 10 2.24 -5.92 11.78
N SER A 11 2.57 -4.83 11.09
CA SER A 11 2.36 -4.61 9.66
C SER A 11 3.08 -5.63 8.77
N SER A 12 4.21 -6.22 9.20
CA SER A 12 4.91 -7.27 8.44
C SER A 12 4.09 -8.57 8.42
N PRO A 13 3.67 -9.15 9.57
CA PRO A 13 2.76 -10.30 9.56
C PRO A 13 1.43 -10.03 8.85
N GLN A 14 0.89 -8.81 8.97
CA GLN A 14 -0.36 -8.42 8.28
C GLN A 14 -0.21 -8.42 6.75
N THR A 15 0.93 -7.96 6.23
CA THR A 15 1.13 -7.79 4.78
C THR A 15 1.69 -9.04 4.13
N TRP A 16 2.66 -9.69 4.77
CA TRP A 16 3.44 -10.78 4.15
C TRP A 16 3.31 -12.13 4.87
N GLY A 17 2.67 -12.16 6.04
CA GLY A 17 2.64 -13.37 6.88
C GLY A 17 4.02 -13.75 7.40
N GLU A 18 4.94 -12.79 7.49
CA GLU A 18 6.33 -12.95 7.93
C GLU A 18 6.58 -12.11 9.19
N GLN A 19 7.37 -12.63 10.14
CA GLN A 19 7.72 -11.92 11.37
C GLN A 19 8.46 -10.63 11.02
N THR A 20 9.62 -10.77 10.38
CA THR A 20 10.44 -9.70 9.81
C THR A 20 11.49 -10.37 8.92
N ASP A 21 11.65 -9.90 7.69
CA ASP A 21 12.76 -10.23 6.81
C ASP A 21 13.11 -8.97 6.01
N VAL A 22 14.39 -8.62 5.94
CA VAL A 22 14.86 -7.32 5.46
C VAL A 22 16.16 -7.46 4.66
N PRO A 23 16.43 -6.54 3.72
CA PRO A 23 17.70 -6.52 3.02
C PRO A 23 18.88 -6.31 3.99
N GLU A 24 20.04 -6.83 3.64
CA GLU A 24 21.29 -6.51 4.33
C GLU A 24 21.73 -5.06 4.06
N SER A 25 22.60 -4.50 4.92
CA SER A 25 23.10 -3.13 4.75
C SER A 25 23.92 -2.93 3.49
N ALA A 26 24.60 -3.97 3.00
CA ALA A 26 25.30 -3.93 1.72
C ALA A 26 24.35 -3.66 0.55
N ASP A 27 23.08 -4.09 0.63
CA ASP A 27 22.09 -3.88 -0.42
C ASP A 27 21.60 -2.41 -0.48
N TRP A 28 21.83 -1.61 0.57
CA TRP A 28 21.61 -0.15 0.50
C TRP A 28 22.46 0.46 -0.63
N PHE A 29 23.64 -0.10 -0.89
CA PHE A 29 24.53 0.36 -1.96
C PHE A 29 23.99 0.07 -3.37
N ASN A 30 23.03 -0.85 -3.48
CA ASN A 30 22.34 -1.15 -4.74
C ASN A 30 21.15 -0.21 -5.00
N SER A 31 20.67 0.50 -3.98
CA SER A 31 19.57 1.45 -4.12
C SER A 31 19.95 2.66 -4.97
N ALA A 32 18.98 3.19 -5.73
CA ALA A 32 19.08 4.43 -6.49
C ALA A 32 18.36 5.61 -5.80
N TYR A 33 17.50 5.34 -4.82
CA TYR A 33 16.84 6.34 -3.98
C TYR A 33 16.62 5.81 -2.56
N LEU A 34 17.11 6.52 -1.56
CA LEU A 34 17.03 6.09 -0.16
C LEU A 34 16.30 7.12 0.70
N ILE A 35 15.30 6.65 1.45
CA ILE A 35 14.67 7.43 2.52
C ILE A 35 15.03 6.77 3.85
N ALA A 36 15.64 7.52 4.77
CA ALA A 36 15.77 7.13 6.16
C ALA A 36 14.65 7.79 6.96
N TRP A 37 13.65 7.00 7.38
CA TRP A 37 12.42 7.50 8.00
C TRP A 37 12.30 6.99 9.44
N GLY A 38 12.45 7.89 10.42
CA GLY A 38 12.48 7.53 11.84
C GLY A 38 13.58 6.53 12.19
N SER A 39 14.66 6.49 11.40
CA SER A 39 15.84 5.65 11.61
C SER A 39 17.09 6.52 11.65
N ASN A 40 17.69 6.66 12.83
CA ASN A 40 18.90 7.45 12.99
C ASN A 40 20.17 6.64 12.67
N VAL A 41 20.34 6.30 11.39
CA VAL A 41 21.36 5.39 10.86
C VAL A 41 22.76 5.55 11.49
N PRO A 42 23.40 6.73 11.52
CA PRO A 42 24.75 6.84 12.09
C PRO A 42 24.84 6.54 13.60
N GLN A 43 23.75 6.74 14.34
CA GLN A 43 23.71 6.54 15.78
C GLN A 43 23.29 5.12 16.17
N THR A 44 22.35 4.51 15.45
CA THR A 44 21.76 3.21 15.79
C THR A 44 22.20 2.07 14.87
N ARG A 45 22.85 2.39 13.74
CA ARG A 45 23.49 1.49 12.76
C ARG A 45 24.91 1.94 12.45
N THR A 46 25.63 2.41 13.47
CA THR A 46 27.01 2.91 13.32
C THR A 46 27.92 2.03 12.45
N PRO A 47 27.98 0.68 12.62
CA PRO A 47 28.86 -0.15 11.80
C PRO A 47 28.44 -0.20 10.33
N ASP A 48 27.16 -0.01 10.00
CA ASP A 48 26.62 -0.07 8.63
C ASP A 48 26.48 1.29 7.96
N ALA A 49 26.62 2.38 8.73
CA ALA A 49 26.36 3.74 8.26
C ALA A 49 27.23 4.16 7.06
N HIS A 50 28.41 3.52 6.90
CA HIS A 50 29.27 3.79 5.76
C HIS A 50 28.56 3.47 4.43
N PHE A 51 27.78 2.39 4.32
CA PHE A 51 27.03 2.05 3.11
C PHE A 51 26.05 3.17 2.70
N PHE A 52 25.36 3.77 3.69
CA PHE A 52 24.47 4.90 3.46
C PHE A 52 25.22 6.15 2.97
N THR A 53 26.41 6.42 3.49
CA THR A 53 27.21 7.58 3.06
C THR A 53 27.91 7.37 1.73
N GLU A 54 28.39 6.16 1.45
CA GLU A 54 29.18 5.81 0.27
C GLU A 54 28.31 5.67 -0.97
N VAL A 55 27.09 5.15 -0.84
CA VAL A 55 26.16 5.04 -1.98
C VAL A 55 25.82 6.41 -2.57
N ARG A 56 25.91 7.47 -1.78
CA ARG A 56 25.72 8.85 -2.29
C ARG A 56 26.78 9.23 -3.33
N TYR A 57 28.01 8.72 -3.20
CA TYR A 57 29.05 8.92 -4.23
C TYR A 57 28.76 8.15 -5.53
N LYS A 58 27.90 7.13 -5.48
CA LYS A 58 27.35 6.44 -6.67
C LYS A 58 26.21 7.25 -7.34
N GLY A 59 25.81 8.38 -6.76
CA GLY A 59 24.76 9.25 -7.27
C GLY A 59 23.38 9.00 -6.66
N THR A 60 23.28 8.14 -5.65
CA THR A 60 22.00 7.87 -4.95
C THR A 60 21.61 9.06 -4.08
N LYS A 61 20.41 9.58 -4.32
CA LYS A 61 19.82 10.64 -3.49
C LYS A 61 19.33 10.07 -2.17
N THR A 62 19.57 10.80 -1.08
CA THR A 62 19.15 10.40 0.27
C THR A 62 18.24 11.45 0.90
N VAL A 63 17.15 11.01 1.54
CA VAL A 63 16.20 11.84 2.28
C VAL A 63 16.13 11.37 3.73
N ALA A 64 16.25 12.27 4.69
CA ALA A 64 15.98 12.00 6.09
C ALA A 64 14.58 12.53 6.46
N ILE A 65 13.76 11.69 7.06
CA ILE A 65 12.45 12.08 7.60
C ILE A 65 12.47 11.83 9.11
N ALA A 66 12.59 12.91 9.87
CA ALA A 66 12.68 12.90 11.33
C ALA A 66 12.22 14.26 11.86
N SER A 67 11.48 14.27 12.98
CA SER A 67 10.93 15.51 13.55
C SER A 67 12.02 16.46 14.07
N ASP A 68 13.13 15.94 14.56
CA ASP A 68 14.31 16.71 14.96
C ASP A 68 15.41 16.66 13.88
N TYR A 69 16.41 17.55 14.02
CA TYR A 69 17.60 17.53 13.16
C TYR A 69 18.55 16.41 13.62
N SER A 70 18.13 15.16 13.39
CA SER A 70 18.85 13.95 13.75
C SER A 70 20.22 13.85 13.06
N GLU A 71 21.11 12.99 13.56
CA GLU A 71 22.41 12.77 12.91
C GLU A 71 22.27 12.26 11.46
N CYS A 72 21.22 11.48 11.17
CA CYS A 72 20.91 11.05 9.81
C CYS A 72 20.59 12.23 8.88
N ALA A 73 19.93 13.28 9.37
CA ALA A 73 19.67 14.49 8.57
C ALA A 73 20.97 15.15 8.07
N LYS A 74 22.05 15.10 8.85
CA LYS A 74 23.37 15.60 8.44
C LYS A 74 23.99 14.81 7.27
N LEU A 75 23.55 13.58 7.03
CA LEU A 75 24.03 12.70 5.96
C LEU A 75 23.13 12.68 4.73
N SER A 76 21.99 13.39 4.78
CA SER A 76 20.98 13.39 3.72
C SER A 76 20.99 14.66 2.88
N ASP A 77 20.51 14.54 1.64
CA ASP A 77 20.40 15.68 0.72
C ASP A 77 19.18 16.55 1.05
N ILE A 78 18.13 15.94 1.62
CA ILE A 78 16.90 16.60 2.05
C ILE A 78 16.53 16.12 3.45
N TRP A 79 16.07 17.05 4.29
CA TRP A 79 15.45 16.76 5.58
C TRP A 79 13.98 17.21 5.57
N LEU A 80 13.07 16.28 5.86
CA LEU A 80 11.67 16.59 6.15
C LEU A 80 11.40 16.38 7.64
N SER A 81 10.73 17.37 8.26
CA SER A 81 10.44 17.41 9.68
C SER A 81 8.93 17.40 9.92
N PRO A 82 8.27 16.24 9.80
CA PRO A 82 6.86 16.13 10.21
C PRO A 82 6.75 16.20 11.73
N LYS A 83 5.59 16.65 12.22
CA LYS A 83 5.18 16.46 13.63
C LYS A 83 5.30 14.98 14.00
N GLN A 84 6.03 14.66 15.07
CA GLN A 84 6.29 13.28 15.46
C GLN A 84 5.00 12.50 15.68
N GLY A 85 4.86 11.31 15.07
CA GLY A 85 3.66 10.49 15.18
C GLY A 85 2.57 10.82 14.16
N THR A 86 2.83 11.75 13.23
CA THR A 86 1.92 12.06 12.10
C THR A 86 2.40 11.47 10.78
N ASP A 87 3.44 10.64 10.80
CA ASP A 87 4.13 10.08 9.64
C ASP A 87 3.21 9.29 8.70
N ALA A 88 2.20 8.59 9.23
CA ALA A 88 1.17 7.95 8.42
C ALA A 88 0.43 8.94 7.50
N ALA A 89 0.16 10.18 7.94
CA ALA A 89 -0.46 11.19 7.09
C ALA A 89 0.47 11.61 5.93
N LEU A 90 1.77 11.75 6.21
CA LEU A 90 2.78 12.02 5.19
C LEU A 90 2.86 10.87 4.17
N ALA A 91 2.89 9.63 4.65
CA ALA A 91 2.93 8.44 3.79
C ALA A 91 1.67 8.28 2.93
N MET A 92 0.49 8.61 3.48
CA MET A 92 -0.75 8.59 2.71
C MET A 92 -0.72 9.61 1.56
N ALA A 93 -0.17 10.81 1.78
CA ALA A 93 -0.03 11.80 0.72
C ALA A 93 1.03 11.44 -0.32
N PHE A 94 2.12 10.77 0.08
CA PHE A 94 3.04 10.19 -0.88
C PHE A 94 2.33 9.13 -1.75
N GLY A 95 1.57 8.21 -1.14
CA GLY A 95 0.80 7.21 -1.86
C GLY A 95 -0.24 7.83 -2.81
N HIS A 96 -0.89 8.93 -2.42
CA HIS A 96 -1.82 9.67 -3.30
C HIS A 96 -1.13 10.14 -4.59
N VAL A 97 0.05 10.78 -4.46
CA VAL A 97 0.82 11.25 -5.63
C VAL A 97 1.26 10.07 -6.50
N ILE A 98 1.70 8.97 -5.89
CA ILE A 98 2.13 7.75 -6.60
C ILE A 98 0.96 7.15 -7.41
N LEU A 99 -0.19 6.95 -6.77
CA LEU A 99 -1.38 6.40 -7.43
C LEU A 99 -1.86 7.32 -8.55
N LYS A 100 -1.97 8.63 -8.28
CA LYS A 100 -2.43 9.60 -9.27
C LYS A 100 -1.52 9.62 -10.49
N GLU A 101 -0.22 9.82 -10.31
CA GLU A 101 0.68 10.01 -11.45
C GLU A 101 1.05 8.71 -12.17
N PHE A 102 1.25 7.60 -11.44
CA PHE A 102 1.88 6.41 -12.01
C PHE A 102 0.91 5.25 -12.24
N TYR A 103 -0.29 5.28 -11.65
CA TYR A 103 -1.34 4.28 -11.89
C TYR A 103 -2.55 4.83 -12.66
N VAL A 104 -2.86 6.13 -12.54
CA VAL A 104 -3.98 6.74 -13.28
C VAL A 104 -3.48 7.50 -14.50
N ASP A 105 -2.60 8.50 -14.31
CA ASP A 105 -2.23 9.43 -15.39
C ASP A 105 -1.25 8.82 -16.40
N LYS A 106 -0.14 8.21 -15.93
CA LYS A 106 0.91 7.65 -16.80
C LYS A 106 0.80 6.16 -17.04
N GLN A 107 0.24 5.40 -16.09
CA GLN A 107 0.16 3.93 -16.12
C GLN A 107 1.52 3.25 -16.41
N VAL A 108 2.41 3.20 -15.41
CA VAL A 108 3.74 2.60 -15.57
C VAL A 108 3.64 1.07 -15.64
N ASP A 109 4.02 0.50 -16.80
CA ASP A 109 3.96 -0.94 -17.07
C ASP A 109 4.58 -1.80 -15.96
N TYR A 110 5.79 -1.44 -15.50
CA TYR A 110 6.48 -2.17 -14.43
C TYR A 110 5.66 -2.21 -13.13
N PHE A 111 5.03 -1.09 -12.75
CA PHE A 111 4.23 -1.00 -11.52
C PHE A 111 2.91 -1.74 -11.65
N ILE A 112 2.25 -1.66 -12.80
CA ILE A 112 1.00 -2.36 -13.07
C ILE A 112 1.22 -3.87 -13.09
N ASP A 113 2.27 -4.35 -13.76
CA ASP A 113 2.63 -5.76 -13.78
C ASP A 113 3.01 -6.27 -12.38
N TYR A 114 3.81 -5.49 -11.64
CA TYR A 114 4.17 -5.85 -10.27
C TYR A 114 2.92 -5.96 -9.37
N ALA A 115 2.08 -4.91 -9.35
CA ALA A 115 0.84 -4.89 -8.57
C ALA A 115 -0.06 -6.08 -8.91
N ARG A 116 -0.21 -6.37 -10.20
CA ARG A 116 -1.06 -7.47 -10.68
C ARG A 116 -0.61 -8.85 -10.21
N ARG A 117 0.71 -9.09 -10.11
CA ARG A 117 1.26 -10.43 -9.85
C ARG A 117 1.64 -10.68 -8.39
N TYR A 118 1.96 -9.62 -7.65
CA TYR A 118 2.59 -9.73 -6.33
C TYR A 118 1.78 -9.12 -5.19
N THR A 119 0.53 -8.72 -5.46
CA THR A 119 -0.34 -8.11 -4.44
C THR A 119 -1.75 -8.70 -4.51
N ASP A 120 -2.55 -8.37 -3.51
CA ASP A 120 -3.99 -8.62 -3.49
C ASP A 120 -4.81 -7.53 -4.19
N LEU A 121 -4.18 -6.51 -4.79
CA LEU A 121 -4.84 -5.42 -5.52
C LEU A 121 -5.87 -5.90 -6.57
N PRO A 122 -5.65 -6.97 -7.36
CA PRO A 122 -6.64 -7.43 -8.33
C PRO A 122 -7.72 -8.37 -7.74
N LEU A 123 -7.66 -8.69 -6.43
CA LEU A 123 -8.60 -9.61 -5.79
C LEU A 123 -9.88 -8.88 -5.38
N LEU A 124 -10.99 -9.62 -5.35
CA LEU A 124 -12.32 -9.08 -5.17
C LEU A 124 -12.74 -9.03 -3.69
N VAL A 125 -13.28 -7.89 -3.28
CA VAL A 125 -13.87 -7.64 -1.96
C VAL A 125 -15.38 -7.48 -2.11
N LYS A 126 -16.14 -8.12 -1.22
CA LYS A 126 -17.60 -7.98 -1.15
C LYS A 126 -17.96 -6.59 -0.63
N LEU A 127 -18.93 -5.94 -1.26
CA LEU A 127 -19.52 -4.70 -0.77
C LEU A 127 -20.78 -5.02 0.02
N GLU A 128 -20.80 -4.64 1.29
CA GLU A 128 -21.91 -4.89 2.21
C GLU A 128 -22.80 -3.65 2.31
N PRO A 129 -24.13 -3.78 2.20
CA PRO A 129 -25.04 -2.64 2.34
C PRO A 129 -24.91 -1.98 3.72
N HIS A 130 -24.95 -0.66 3.76
CA HIS A 130 -24.97 0.14 4.97
C HIS A 130 -26.30 0.89 5.11
N ASP A 131 -26.72 1.17 6.35
CA ASP A 131 -28.01 1.81 6.66
C ASP A 131 -28.22 3.18 5.99
N SER A 132 -27.14 3.83 5.55
CA SER A 132 -27.19 5.10 4.81
C SER A 132 -27.63 4.96 3.34
N GLY A 133 -27.76 3.73 2.83
CA GLY A 133 -27.94 3.45 1.40
C GLY A 133 -26.62 3.36 0.60
N SER A 134 -25.48 3.53 1.27
CA SER A 134 -24.13 3.33 0.72
C SER A 134 -23.64 1.90 0.99
N PHE A 135 -22.41 1.58 0.60
CA PHE A 135 -21.73 0.32 0.91
C PHE A 135 -20.56 0.50 1.87
N VAL A 136 -20.17 -0.58 2.54
CA VAL A 136 -18.90 -0.72 3.26
C VAL A 136 -18.12 -1.93 2.73
N GLN A 137 -16.82 -1.95 2.99
CA GLN A 137 -15.97 -3.08 2.62
C GLN A 137 -16.25 -4.27 3.55
N GLY A 138 -16.61 -5.40 2.95
CA GLY A 138 -16.77 -6.68 3.64
C GLY A 138 -15.52 -7.56 3.52
N SER A 139 -15.74 -8.87 3.59
CA SER A 139 -14.70 -9.87 3.37
C SER A 139 -14.32 -10.02 1.89
N PHE A 140 -13.12 -10.56 1.62
CA PHE A 140 -12.77 -11.04 0.28
C PHE A 140 -13.77 -12.07 -0.24
N LEU A 141 -14.09 -12.00 -1.53
CA LEU A 141 -14.81 -13.06 -2.24
C LEU A 141 -13.96 -14.33 -2.25
N ARG A 142 -14.57 -15.45 -1.84
CA ARG A 142 -13.94 -16.76 -1.79
C ARG A 142 -14.52 -17.68 -2.85
N ALA A 143 -13.73 -18.65 -3.29
CA ALA A 143 -14.21 -19.67 -4.22
C ALA A 143 -15.46 -20.38 -3.65
N SER A 144 -15.52 -20.61 -2.34
CA SER A 144 -16.68 -21.22 -1.66
C SER A 144 -17.98 -20.39 -1.68
N ASP A 145 -17.92 -19.12 -2.05
CA ASP A 145 -19.11 -18.26 -2.19
C ASP A 145 -19.82 -18.51 -3.53
N LEU A 146 -19.13 -19.11 -4.50
CA LEU A 146 -19.57 -19.25 -5.88
C LEU A 146 -20.12 -20.65 -6.17
N ILE A 147 -20.90 -20.75 -7.25
CA ILE A 147 -21.44 -22.02 -7.75
C ILE A 147 -20.28 -22.99 -8.01
N ASP A 148 -20.48 -24.26 -7.63
CA ASP A 148 -19.50 -25.35 -7.73
C ASP A 148 -18.13 -25.04 -7.11
N ASN A 149 -18.08 -24.12 -6.15
CA ASN A 149 -16.86 -23.61 -5.52
C ASN A 149 -15.79 -23.14 -6.53
N LEU A 150 -16.21 -22.65 -7.70
CA LEU A 150 -15.31 -22.30 -8.81
C LEU A 150 -14.40 -23.47 -9.26
N GLY A 151 -14.85 -24.71 -9.10
CA GLY A 151 -14.09 -25.91 -9.43
C GLY A 151 -13.03 -26.30 -8.40
N GLU A 152 -13.00 -25.66 -7.22
CA GLU A 152 -12.04 -25.93 -6.16
C GLU A 152 -12.66 -26.83 -5.08
N GLU A 153 -12.25 -28.10 -5.02
CA GLU A 153 -12.74 -29.06 -4.01
C GLU A 153 -12.03 -28.91 -2.66
N ASN A 154 -10.72 -28.71 -2.67
CA ASN A 154 -9.93 -28.57 -1.45
C ASN A 154 -9.90 -27.11 -0.97
N ASN A 155 -10.32 -26.90 0.29
CA ASN A 155 -10.22 -25.61 1.01
C ASN A 155 -10.78 -24.38 0.23
N PRO A 156 -11.94 -24.45 -0.44
CA PRO A 156 -12.44 -23.35 -1.27
C PRO A 156 -12.72 -22.04 -0.50
N GLN A 157 -12.98 -22.12 0.80
CA GLN A 157 -13.17 -20.97 1.68
C GLN A 157 -11.89 -20.17 1.94
N TRP A 158 -10.72 -20.74 1.63
CA TRP A 158 -9.40 -20.13 1.82
C TRP A 158 -8.74 -19.70 0.50
N LYS A 159 -9.49 -19.72 -0.59
CA LYS A 159 -9.04 -19.36 -1.94
C LYS A 159 -9.75 -18.09 -2.39
N MET A 160 -8.96 -17.04 -2.66
CA MET A 160 -9.47 -15.73 -3.07
C MET A 160 -9.81 -15.73 -4.56
N VAL A 161 -10.67 -14.81 -4.98
CA VAL A 161 -11.16 -14.72 -6.36
C VAL A 161 -10.75 -13.39 -7.00
N GLY A 162 -10.32 -13.45 -8.25
CA GLY A 162 -10.12 -12.30 -9.13
C GLY A 162 -10.90 -12.47 -10.44
N ILE A 163 -10.75 -11.51 -11.36
CA ILE A 163 -11.30 -11.58 -12.72
C ILE A 163 -10.13 -11.75 -13.69
N ASP A 164 -10.20 -12.71 -14.60
CA ASP A 164 -9.27 -12.78 -15.71
C ASP A 164 -9.62 -11.72 -16.77
N GLU A 165 -8.70 -10.82 -17.07
CA GLU A 165 -8.87 -9.66 -17.96
C GLU A 165 -9.19 -10.08 -19.40
N GLN A 166 -8.66 -11.22 -19.85
CA GLN A 166 -8.81 -11.66 -21.24
C GLN A 166 -10.16 -12.35 -21.49
N THR A 167 -10.64 -13.12 -20.52
CA THR A 167 -11.88 -13.91 -20.66
C THR A 167 -13.07 -13.31 -19.92
N ALA A 168 -12.84 -12.31 -19.06
CA ALA A 168 -13.80 -11.73 -18.13
C ALA A 168 -14.40 -12.73 -17.12
N GLN A 169 -13.77 -13.91 -16.95
CA GLN A 169 -14.24 -14.95 -16.05
C GLN A 169 -13.72 -14.74 -14.63
N LEU A 170 -14.52 -15.13 -13.63
CA LEU A 170 -14.04 -15.28 -12.27
C LEU A 170 -13.04 -16.43 -12.19
N VAL A 171 -11.91 -16.20 -11.56
CA VAL A 171 -10.85 -17.18 -11.39
C VAL A 171 -10.33 -17.19 -9.95
N SER A 172 -9.93 -18.36 -9.47
CA SER A 172 -9.17 -18.51 -8.24
C SER A 172 -7.70 -18.70 -8.62
N PRO A 173 -6.86 -17.64 -8.59
CA PRO A 173 -5.45 -17.77 -8.95
C PRO A 173 -4.69 -18.61 -7.92
N SER A 174 -3.66 -19.31 -8.38
CA SER A 174 -2.70 -20.01 -7.53
C SER A 174 -2.11 -19.09 -6.44
N GLY A 175 -1.64 -19.69 -5.35
CA GLY A 175 -0.91 -18.98 -4.28
C GLY A 175 -1.74 -18.58 -3.06
N SER A 176 -3.06 -18.49 -3.17
CA SER A 176 -3.94 -18.32 -1.99
C SER A 176 -3.65 -19.39 -0.92
N ILE A 177 -3.85 -19.06 0.36
CA ILE A 177 -3.48 -19.95 1.48
C ILE A 177 -4.17 -21.32 1.44
N GLY A 178 -5.37 -21.41 0.83
CA GLY A 178 -6.07 -22.67 0.63
C GLY A 178 -5.33 -23.67 -0.27
N TYR A 179 -4.39 -23.22 -1.11
CA TYR A 179 -3.54 -24.10 -1.93
C TYR A 179 -2.31 -24.65 -1.16
N ARG A 180 -2.01 -24.11 0.03
CA ARG A 180 -0.82 -24.48 0.82
C ARG A 180 -0.96 -25.85 1.49
N TRP A 181 -2.18 -26.23 1.86
CA TRP A 181 -2.46 -27.42 2.65
C TRP A 181 -3.56 -28.27 2.00
N GLY A 182 -3.53 -29.59 2.24
CA GLY A 182 -4.51 -30.53 1.65
C GLY A 182 -4.26 -30.89 0.18
N GLU A 183 -3.47 -30.09 -0.54
CA GLU A 183 -3.03 -30.34 -1.93
C GLU A 183 -1.58 -29.89 -2.14
N LYS A 184 -1.04 -30.05 -3.37
CA LYS A 184 0.35 -29.68 -3.72
C LYS A 184 0.44 -29.10 -5.13
N GLY A 185 1.50 -28.32 -5.38
CA GLY A 185 1.87 -27.84 -6.72
C GLY A 185 1.27 -26.49 -7.12
N LYS A 186 0.23 -26.01 -6.41
CA LYS A 186 -0.47 -24.74 -6.72
C LYS A 186 -0.23 -23.60 -5.73
N TRP A 187 0.54 -23.83 -4.66
CA TRP A 187 0.95 -22.77 -3.75
C TRP A 187 2.21 -22.09 -4.27
N ASN A 188 2.02 -21.21 -5.25
CA ASN A 188 3.05 -20.41 -5.90
C ASN A 188 2.42 -19.16 -6.53
N LEU A 189 3.25 -18.21 -6.99
CA LEU A 189 2.82 -16.94 -7.61
C LEU A 189 2.84 -17.00 -9.15
N GLN A 190 2.74 -18.18 -9.76
CA GLN A 190 2.54 -18.26 -11.20
C GLN A 190 1.12 -17.80 -11.52
N GLN A 191 0.98 -16.99 -12.57
CA GLN A 191 -0.31 -16.46 -13.00
C GLN A 191 -1.14 -17.53 -13.73
N ASN A 192 -1.64 -18.50 -12.97
CA ASN A 192 -2.45 -19.60 -13.46
C ASN A 192 -3.60 -19.95 -12.51
N PHE A 193 -4.57 -20.71 -13.02
CA PHE A 193 -5.76 -21.11 -12.27
C PHE A 193 -6.29 -22.49 -12.70
N GLY A 194 -7.18 -23.04 -11.89
CA GLY A 194 -7.91 -24.28 -12.18
C GLY A 194 -7.05 -25.55 -12.06
N ALA A 195 -7.65 -26.71 -12.35
CA ALA A 195 -6.98 -28.01 -12.32
C ALA A 195 -5.85 -28.11 -13.36
N ASP A 196 -6.08 -27.58 -14.56
CA ASP A 196 -5.16 -27.68 -15.69
C ASP A 196 -4.07 -26.59 -15.72
N SER A 197 -3.96 -25.76 -14.67
CA SER A 197 -3.00 -24.65 -14.59
C SER A 197 -3.07 -23.70 -15.80
N LYS A 198 -4.29 -23.33 -16.20
CA LYS A 198 -4.52 -22.41 -17.32
C LYS A 198 -3.90 -21.05 -16.99
N PRO A 199 -3.19 -20.38 -17.92
CA PRO A 199 -2.67 -19.04 -17.67
C PRO A 199 -3.82 -18.06 -17.46
N CYS A 200 -3.64 -17.09 -16.58
CA CYS A 200 -4.56 -15.97 -16.40
C CYS A 200 -3.80 -14.65 -16.29
N GLN A 201 -4.50 -13.56 -16.54
CA GLN A 201 -4.03 -12.21 -16.35
C GLN A 201 -5.08 -11.47 -15.54
N LEU A 202 -4.84 -11.30 -14.23
CA LEU A 202 -5.86 -10.74 -13.33
C LEU A 202 -6.14 -9.27 -13.65
N LEU A 203 -7.40 -8.89 -13.77
CA LEU A 203 -7.85 -7.51 -13.96
C LEU A 203 -7.58 -6.69 -12.69
N LEU A 204 -6.90 -5.56 -12.85
CA LEU A 204 -6.55 -4.69 -11.73
C LEU A 204 -7.70 -3.73 -11.36
N SER A 205 -8.28 -3.05 -12.35
CA SER A 205 -9.40 -2.12 -12.17
C SER A 205 -10.63 -2.56 -12.95
N GLN A 206 -11.80 -2.45 -12.33
CA GLN A 206 -13.09 -2.71 -12.94
C GLN A 206 -13.65 -1.50 -13.70
N LYS A 207 -12.97 -0.34 -13.74
CA LYS A 207 -13.47 0.89 -14.36
C LYS A 207 -14.16 0.69 -15.73
N GLU A 208 -13.51 -0.04 -16.64
CA GLU A 208 -13.99 -0.26 -18.02
C GLU A 208 -15.00 -1.41 -18.16
N SER A 209 -15.22 -2.19 -17.10
CA SER A 209 -16.05 -3.40 -17.12
C SER A 209 -17.08 -3.45 -15.99
N ALA A 210 -17.25 -2.36 -15.25
CA ALA A 210 -18.18 -2.27 -14.14
C ALA A 210 -19.63 -2.40 -14.61
N ASP A 211 -20.46 -3.04 -13.79
CA ASP A 211 -21.91 -3.07 -14.02
C ASP A 211 -22.59 -1.86 -13.36
N ASP A 212 -21.94 -1.28 -12.34
CA ASP A 212 -22.42 -0.13 -11.56
C ASP A 212 -21.25 0.66 -10.93
N VAL A 213 -21.54 1.83 -10.39
CA VAL A 213 -20.61 2.65 -9.60
C VAL A 213 -21.15 2.79 -8.18
N ALA A 214 -20.60 1.99 -7.27
CA ALA A 214 -21.01 1.95 -5.87
C ALA A 214 -20.49 3.16 -5.09
N GLU A 215 -21.31 3.71 -4.19
CA GLU A 215 -20.88 4.68 -3.20
C GLU A 215 -20.41 3.95 -1.93
N VAL A 216 -19.11 3.92 -1.68
CA VAL A 216 -18.48 3.19 -0.58
C VAL A 216 -18.01 4.14 0.51
N LEU A 217 -18.27 3.80 1.77
CA LEU A 217 -17.86 4.57 2.94
C LEU A 217 -16.53 4.06 3.49
N PHE A 218 -15.61 4.99 3.72
CA PHE A 218 -14.29 4.73 4.32
C PHE A 218 -14.18 5.45 5.67
N PRO A 219 -13.68 4.78 6.72
CA PRO A 219 -13.47 5.43 8.01
C PRO A 219 -12.35 6.46 7.91
N TYR A 220 -12.54 7.59 8.58
CA TYR A 220 -11.60 8.69 8.63
C TYR A 220 -11.43 9.21 10.06
N PHE A 221 -10.20 9.14 10.55
CA PHE A 221 -9.86 9.49 11.94
C PHE A 221 -9.11 10.82 12.06
N GLY A 222 -8.68 11.42 10.95
CA GLY A 222 -7.93 12.69 10.95
C GLY A 222 -8.76 13.92 11.34
N SER A 223 -10.03 13.74 11.68
CA SER A 223 -10.91 14.76 12.25
C SER A 223 -11.02 14.71 13.76
N LYS A 224 -10.49 13.67 14.40
CA LYS A 224 -10.55 13.56 15.85
C LYS A 224 -9.61 14.59 16.50
N VAL A 225 -10.17 15.42 17.36
CA VAL A 225 -9.41 16.34 18.20
C VAL A 225 -8.61 15.51 19.20
N HIS A 226 -7.30 15.76 19.28
CA HIS A 226 -6.46 15.13 20.29
C HIS A 226 -6.78 15.70 21.68
N ASP A 227 -7.01 14.83 22.68
CA ASP A 227 -7.48 15.22 24.03
C ASP A 227 -6.62 16.33 24.69
N LEU A 228 -5.31 16.31 24.45
CA LEU A 228 -4.36 17.29 25.00
C LEU A 228 -4.01 18.45 24.05
N GLY A 229 -4.61 18.49 22.84
CA GLY A 229 -4.37 19.55 21.85
C GLY A 229 -2.97 19.60 21.23
N TYR A 230 -2.17 18.52 21.36
CA TYR A 230 -0.80 18.48 20.84
C TYR A 230 -0.68 18.26 19.33
N PHE A 231 -1.75 17.79 18.70
CA PHE A 231 -1.79 17.39 17.29
C PHE A 231 -2.88 18.18 16.56
N GLN A 232 -2.57 18.54 15.31
CA GLN A 232 -3.55 19.13 14.41
C GLN A 232 -4.53 18.08 13.90
N HIS A 233 -5.69 18.54 13.48
CA HIS A 233 -6.79 17.74 12.93
C HIS A 233 -7.47 18.56 11.83
N THR A 234 -8.45 17.98 11.15
CA THR A 234 -9.19 18.63 10.06
C THR A 234 -10.69 18.40 10.19
N ASP A 235 -11.51 19.30 9.66
CA ASP A 235 -12.97 19.25 9.87
C ASP A 235 -13.73 18.33 8.88
N HIS A 236 -13.09 17.27 8.38
CA HIS A 236 -13.73 16.33 7.46
C HIS A 236 -14.65 15.35 8.19
N LYS A 237 -15.65 14.82 7.49
CA LYS A 237 -16.57 13.79 8.03
C LYS A 237 -15.81 12.53 8.46
N GLU A 238 -16.26 11.87 9.52
CA GLU A 238 -15.67 10.61 9.98
C GLU A 238 -15.89 9.44 9.01
N LEU A 239 -16.87 9.56 8.11
CA LEU A 239 -17.11 8.62 7.02
C LEU A 239 -16.94 9.37 5.69
N GLN A 240 -15.94 8.94 4.91
CA GLN A 240 -15.64 9.45 3.59
C GLN A 240 -16.37 8.60 2.56
N GLN A 241 -17.37 9.17 1.91
CA GLN A 241 -18.05 8.53 0.79
C GLN A 241 -17.23 8.72 -0.49
N ARG A 242 -17.02 7.62 -1.23
CA ARG A 242 -16.28 7.61 -2.49
C ARG A 242 -16.96 6.70 -3.51
N LYS A 243 -16.83 7.02 -4.79
CA LYS A 243 -17.29 6.16 -5.89
C LYS A 243 -16.28 5.07 -6.19
N VAL A 244 -16.77 3.85 -6.42
CA VAL A 244 -15.95 2.67 -6.74
C VAL A 244 -16.66 1.87 -7.86
N PRO A 245 -15.98 1.52 -8.98
CA PRO A 245 -16.56 0.64 -9.98
C PRO A 245 -16.82 -0.75 -9.36
N ALA A 246 -18.01 -1.29 -9.60
CA ALA A 246 -18.43 -2.55 -9.01
C ALA A 246 -19.05 -3.50 -10.05
N LYS A 247 -18.93 -4.80 -9.79
CA LYS A 247 -19.64 -5.85 -10.54
C LYS A 247 -20.66 -6.56 -9.67
N ASN A 248 -21.76 -6.97 -10.28
CA ASN A 248 -22.77 -7.79 -9.63
C ASN A 248 -22.41 -9.28 -9.80
N ILE A 249 -22.28 -9.99 -8.68
CA ILE A 249 -21.96 -11.42 -8.66
C ILE A 249 -23.12 -12.19 -8.01
N THR A 250 -23.60 -13.21 -8.70
CA THR A 250 -24.54 -14.19 -8.15
C THR A 250 -23.80 -15.24 -7.34
N LEU A 251 -24.16 -15.37 -6.06
CA LEU A 251 -23.60 -16.36 -5.15
C LEU A 251 -24.28 -17.72 -5.32
N LYS A 252 -23.68 -18.76 -4.71
CA LYS A 252 -24.23 -20.12 -4.76
C LYS A 252 -25.60 -20.30 -4.10
N ASP A 253 -25.99 -19.39 -3.21
CA ASP A 253 -27.32 -19.39 -2.58
C ASP A 253 -28.40 -18.69 -3.44
N GLY A 254 -28.02 -18.20 -4.62
CA GLY A 254 -28.89 -17.47 -5.55
C GLY A 254 -29.02 -15.97 -5.26
N SER A 255 -28.46 -15.47 -4.16
CA SER A 255 -28.40 -14.04 -3.89
C SER A 255 -27.39 -13.35 -4.81
N THR A 256 -27.52 -12.03 -4.96
CA THR A 256 -26.57 -11.20 -5.73
C THR A 256 -25.96 -10.17 -4.81
N LEU A 257 -24.65 -9.94 -4.92
CA LEU A 257 -23.93 -8.87 -4.22
C LEU A 257 -23.02 -8.09 -5.17
N GLN A 258 -22.59 -6.90 -4.75
CA GLN A 258 -21.59 -6.11 -5.47
C GLN A 258 -20.18 -6.43 -4.98
N VAL A 259 -19.21 -6.49 -5.90
CA VAL A 259 -17.79 -6.63 -5.60
C VAL A 259 -16.95 -5.56 -6.28
N ALA A 260 -15.88 -5.14 -5.61
CA ALA A 260 -14.86 -4.25 -6.13
C ALA A 260 -13.46 -4.89 -5.98
N THR A 261 -12.48 -4.54 -6.82
CA THR A 261 -11.08 -4.92 -6.58
C THR A 261 -10.50 -4.12 -5.42
N VAL A 262 -9.51 -4.69 -4.73
CA VAL A 262 -8.75 -3.95 -3.71
C VAL A 262 -8.09 -2.70 -4.32
N PHE A 263 -7.66 -2.75 -5.58
CA PHE A 263 -7.10 -1.60 -6.28
C PHE A 263 -8.06 -0.43 -6.40
N ASP A 264 -9.30 -0.67 -6.85
CA ASP A 264 -10.30 0.38 -6.99
C ASP A 264 -10.72 0.95 -5.62
N LEU A 265 -10.81 0.07 -4.60
CA LEU A 265 -11.01 0.49 -3.21
C LEU A 265 -9.84 1.33 -2.69
N MET A 266 -8.60 0.99 -3.04
CA MET A 266 -7.41 1.74 -2.65
C MET A 266 -7.39 3.12 -3.31
N LEU A 267 -7.63 3.23 -4.62
CA LEU A 267 -7.73 4.52 -5.30
C LEU A 267 -8.75 5.45 -4.64
N ALA A 268 -9.95 4.93 -4.39
CA ALA A 268 -11.00 5.64 -3.69
C ALA A 268 -10.58 6.06 -2.28
N HIS A 269 -9.96 5.15 -1.51
CA HIS A 269 -9.48 5.44 -0.16
C HIS A 269 -8.47 6.58 -0.13
N TYR A 270 -7.52 6.59 -1.07
CA TYR A 270 -6.52 7.64 -1.21
C TYR A 270 -7.07 8.94 -1.83
N GLY A 271 -8.36 8.99 -2.18
CA GLY A 271 -9.00 10.18 -2.75
C GLY A 271 -8.55 10.48 -4.18
N VAL A 272 -8.14 9.46 -4.94
CA VAL A 272 -7.73 9.57 -6.34
C VAL A 272 -8.91 9.17 -7.24
N ASP A 273 -9.41 10.13 -8.05
CA ASP A 273 -10.41 9.80 -9.07
C ASP A 273 -9.77 9.06 -10.23
N ASN A 274 -10.40 7.96 -10.65
CA ASN A 274 -10.07 7.25 -11.87
C ASN A 274 -11.23 7.43 -12.86
N GLU A 275 -11.54 8.68 -13.19
CA GLU A 275 -12.54 9.09 -14.19
C GLU A 275 -13.99 8.68 -13.85
N LEU A 276 -14.30 8.48 -12.57
CA LEU A 276 -15.67 8.20 -12.09
C LEU A 276 -16.47 9.49 -11.82
N ASN A 277 -15.82 10.65 -11.96
CA ASN A 277 -16.37 11.96 -11.66
C ASN A 277 -16.91 12.01 -10.22
N ASP A 278 -16.09 11.56 -9.26
CA ASP A 278 -16.40 11.64 -7.84
C ASP A 278 -16.11 13.04 -7.30
N GLN A 279 -17.15 13.76 -6.92
CA GLN A 279 -17.01 15.10 -6.35
C GLN A 279 -16.32 15.13 -4.99
N ASN A 280 -16.21 13.97 -4.32
CA ASN A 280 -15.56 13.88 -3.02
C ASN A 280 -14.05 13.56 -3.13
N THR A 281 -13.52 13.35 -4.33
CA THR A 281 -12.08 13.12 -4.57
C THR A 281 -11.35 14.42 -4.92
N ALA A 282 -10.01 14.38 -4.85
CA ALA A 282 -9.18 15.54 -5.17
C ALA A 282 -9.08 15.74 -6.70
N ARG A 283 -9.19 16.99 -7.15
CA ARG A 283 -8.92 17.41 -8.54
C ARG A 283 -7.49 17.91 -8.71
N SER A 284 -6.88 18.36 -7.62
CA SER A 284 -5.53 18.89 -7.56
C SER A 284 -4.87 18.55 -6.22
N TYR A 285 -3.56 18.73 -6.11
CA TYR A 285 -2.83 18.50 -4.87
C TYR A 285 -3.08 19.58 -3.81
N GLU A 286 -3.61 20.73 -4.25
CA GLU A 286 -4.01 21.88 -3.44
C GLU A 286 -5.37 21.69 -2.76
N ASP A 287 -6.18 20.74 -3.24
CA ASP A 287 -7.49 20.46 -2.66
C ASP A 287 -7.30 19.86 -1.26
N ASN A 288 -7.95 20.44 -0.26
CA ASN A 288 -7.99 19.88 1.09
C ASN A 288 -8.98 18.70 1.15
N ILE A 289 -8.59 17.58 0.55
CA ILE A 289 -9.29 16.30 0.61
C ILE A 289 -8.40 15.32 1.38
N PRO A 290 -8.96 14.43 2.24
CA PRO A 290 -8.17 13.45 2.96
C PRO A 290 -7.13 12.76 2.09
N TYR A 291 -5.90 12.69 2.60
CA TYR A 291 -4.73 12.07 1.98
C TYR A 291 -4.09 12.82 0.80
N THR A 292 -4.51 14.05 0.50
CA THR A 292 -3.78 14.91 -0.46
C THR A 292 -2.53 15.56 0.15
N PRO A 293 -1.61 16.10 -0.69
CA PRO A 293 -0.50 16.93 -0.22
C PRO A 293 -0.92 18.17 0.59
N ALA A 294 -1.99 18.88 0.20
CA ALA A 294 -2.53 20.02 0.97
C ALA A 294 -3.14 19.60 2.31
N TRP A 295 -3.84 18.47 2.34
CA TRP A 295 -4.38 17.89 3.58
C TRP A 295 -3.28 17.52 4.56
N GLN A 296 -2.25 16.79 4.12
CA GLN A 296 -1.22 16.33 5.05
C GLN A 296 -0.43 17.50 5.62
N GLN A 297 -0.28 18.61 4.89
CA GLN A 297 0.48 19.77 5.35
C GLN A 297 -0.13 20.36 6.64
N GLN A 298 -1.46 20.34 6.77
CA GLN A 298 -2.14 20.80 7.99
C GLN A 298 -1.87 19.89 9.18
N ILE A 299 -1.70 18.58 8.93
CA ILE A 299 -1.52 17.57 9.97
C ILE A 299 -0.05 17.47 10.40
N THR A 300 0.86 17.41 9.42
CA THR A 300 2.27 17.09 9.64
C THR A 300 3.14 18.35 9.74
N GLY A 301 2.72 19.46 9.15
CA GLY A 301 3.53 20.66 8.95
C GLY A 301 4.51 20.60 7.77
N VAL A 302 4.62 19.46 7.06
CA VAL A 302 5.52 19.32 5.91
C VAL A 302 4.92 20.04 4.69
N PRO A 303 5.67 20.90 3.99
CA PRO A 303 5.17 21.59 2.79
C PRO A 303 4.70 20.62 1.70
N ALA A 304 3.52 20.89 1.12
CA ALA A 304 2.88 20.05 0.11
C ALA A 304 3.74 19.88 -1.15
N ASP A 305 4.45 20.93 -1.58
CA ASP A 305 5.36 20.90 -2.73
C ASP A 305 6.54 19.94 -2.52
N ARG A 306 7.05 19.85 -1.28
CA ARG A 306 8.07 18.86 -0.90
C ARG A 306 7.52 17.44 -0.92
N VAL A 307 6.29 17.24 -0.48
CA VAL A 307 5.65 15.92 -0.56
C VAL A 307 5.52 15.47 -2.01
N VAL A 308 5.01 16.34 -2.88
CA VAL A 308 4.86 16.07 -4.31
C VAL A 308 6.23 15.80 -4.96
N GLN A 309 7.25 16.61 -4.64
CA GLN A 309 8.61 16.42 -5.14
C GLN A 309 9.16 15.03 -4.78
N ILE A 310 9.15 14.67 -3.49
CA ILE A 310 9.78 13.43 -3.03
C ILE A 310 9.03 12.19 -3.49
N ALA A 311 7.69 12.18 -3.44
CA ALA A 311 6.92 11.04 -3.97
C ALA A 311 7.19 10.82 -5.46
N ARG A 312 7.20 11.91 -6.25
CA ARG A 312 7.48 11.81 -7.69
C ARG A 312 8.89 11.32 -7.96
N GLU A 313 9.89 11.89 -7.32
CA GLU A 313 11.29 11.45 -7.50
C GLU A 313 11.50 9.99 -7.09
N PHE A 314 10.91 9.57 -5.97
CA PHE A 314 10.96 8.20 -5.47
C PHE A 314 10.35 7.22 -6.49
N ALA A 315 9.11 7.48 -6.92
CA ALA A 315 8.42 6.63 -7.89
C ALA A 315 9.07 6.67 -9.28
N GLU A 316 9.51 7.83 -9.77
CA GLU A 316 10.24 7.90 -11.04
C GLU A 316 11.55 7.09 -10.99
N THR A 317 12.26 7.13 -9.86
CA THR A 317 13.50 6.36 -9.71
C THR A 317 13.21 4.86 -9.70
N ALA A 318 12.19 4.43 -8.96
CA ALA A 318 11.75 3.03 -8.98
C ALA A 318 11.30 2.58 -10.38
N ALA A 319 10.54 3.40 -11.11
CA ALA A 319 10.11 3.09 -12.47
C ALA A 319 11.29 2.94 -13.44
N LYS A 320 12.28 3.84 -13.36
CA LYS A 320 13.49 3.82 -14.23
C LYS A 320 14.44 2.67 -13.92
N THR A 321 14.35 2.11 -12.72
CA THR A 321 15.33 1.13 -12.21
C THR A 321 14.73 -0.23 -11.90
N ASN A 322 13.44 -0.42 -12.17
CA ASN A 322 12.68 -1.59 -11.79
C ASN A 322 12.78 -1.88 -10.28
N GLY A 323 12.38 -0.89 -9.46
CA GLY A 323 12.16 -1.07 -8.02
C GLY A 323 13.33 -0.69 -7.12
N ARG A 324 14.42 -0.08 -7.60
CA ARG A 324 15.59 0.29 -6.75
C ARG A 324 15.38 1.57 -5.95
N SER A 325 14.25 1.68 -5.26
CA SER A 325 13.98 2.71 -4.24
C SER A 325 13.64 2.03 -2.92
N MET A 326 14.26 2.47 -1.84
CA MET A 326 14.22 1.76 -0.56
C MET A 326 13.96 2.74 0.59
N ILE A 327 13.23 2.27 1.60
CA ILE A 327 12.97 3.02 2.83
C ILE A 327 13.58 2.27 4.01
N ILE A 328 14.55 2.90 4.66
CA ILE A 328 15.15 2.48 5.92
C ILE A 328 14.29 3.03 7.06
N VAL A 329 13.65 2.15 7.84
CA VAL A 329 12.73 2.51 8.91
C VAL A 329 13.15 1.90 10.25
N GLY A 330 12.78 2.53 11.36
CA GLY A 330 13.08 2.04 12.70
C GLY A 330 12.10 2.53 13.76
N ALA A 331 12.55 2.44 15.03
CA ALA A 331 11.74 2.71 16.21
C ALA A 331 11.08 4.11 16.26
N GLY A 332 11.60 5.11 15.53
CA GLY A 332 10.98 6.43 15.45
C GLY A 332 9.55 6.41 14.90
N LEU A 333 9.22 5.40 14.09
CA LEU A 333 7.86 5.12 13.61
C LEU A 333 7.23 3.91 14.33
N ASN A 334 8.02 2.89 14.66
CA ASN A 334 7.49 1.63 15.20
C ASN A 334 7.03 1.73 16.65
N HIS A 335 7.57 2.66 17.46
CA HIS A 335 7.22 2.77 18.88
C HIS A 335 6.00 3.67 19.14
N TRP A 336 5.21 3.97 18.10
CA TRP A 336 3.93 4.65 18.24
C TRP A 336 2.80 3.64 18.41
N PHE A 337 1.72 4.04 19.09
CA PHE A 337 0.56 3.15 19.27
C PHE A 337 -0.02 2.66 17.93
N ASN A 338 -0.12 3.54 16.93
CA ASN A 338 -0.56 3.23 15.58
C ASN A 338 0.63 2.95 14.64
N MET A 339 1.64 2.19 15.10
CA MET A 339 2.82 1.83 14.31
C MET A 339 2.47 1.13 12.99
N ASP A 340 1.39 0.36 13.00
CA ASP A 340 0.88 -0.36 11.84
C ASP A 340 0.43 0.61 10.73
N MET A 341 -0.18 1.74 11.08
CA MET A 341 -0.56 2.78 10.11
C MET A 341 0.66 3.49 9.53
N ASN A 342 1.66 3.80 10.36
CA ASN A 342 2.94 4.33 9.88
C ASN A 342 3.54 3.36 8.86
N TYR A 343 3.75 2.11 9.26
CA TYR A 343 4.41 1.11 8.43
C TYR A 343 3.62 0.77 7.17
N ARG A 344 2.30 0.57 7.24
CA ARG A 344 1.47 0.28 6.06
C ARG A 344 1.50 1.43 5.05
N GLY A 345 1.61 2.68 5.50
CA GLY A 345 1.84 3.82 4.61
C GLY A 345 3.15 3.68 3.81
N LEU A 346 4.27 3.40 4.48
CA LEU A 346 5.58 3.21 3.85
C LEU A 346 5.60 1.95 2.95
N ILE A 347 4.99 0.86 3.41
CA ILE A 347 4.87 -0.41 2.69
C ILE A 347 4.07 -0.21 1.41
N ASN A 348 2.94 0.52 1.45
CA ASN A 348 2.16 0.82 0.25
C ASN A 348 2.98 1.61 -0.76
N MET A 349 3.77 2.61 -0.34
CA MET A 349 4.66 3.33 -1.27
C MET A 349 5.61 2.36 -1.99
N LEU A 350 6.21 1.43 -1.26
CA LEU A 350 7.17 0.46 -1.81
C LEU A 350 6.49 -0.57 -2.71
N ILE A 351 5.33 -1.09 -2.33
CA ILE A 351 4.54 -2.04 -3.12
C ILE A 351 4.06 -1.39 -4.43
N LEU A 352 3.52 -0.16 -4.34
CA LEU A 352 3.05 0.59 -5.50
C LEU A 352 4.20 0.99 -6.45
N CYS A 353 5.43 1.04 -5.95
CA CYS A 353 6.62 1.29 -6.79
C CYS A 353 7.35 -0.01 -7.20
N GLY A 354 6.80 -1.18 -6.88
CA GLY A 354 7.41 -2.47 -7.20
C GLY A 354 8.74 -2.75 -6.52
N CYS A 355 9.04 -2.08 -5.40
CA CYS A 355 10.36 -2.13 -4.79
C CYS A 355 10.64 -3.39 -3.96
N VAL A 356 9.60 -4.00 -3.38
CA VAL A 356 9.77 -5.16 -2.48
C VAL A 356 10.21 -6.38 -3.30
N GLY A 357 11.30 -7.02 -2.87
CA GLY A 357 11.89 -8.19 -3.54
C GLY A 357 12.89 -7.87 -4.66
N GLN A 358 13.24 -6.59 -4.86
CA GLN A 358 14.29 -6.17 -5.80
C GLN A 358 15.54 -5.73 -5.03
N SER A 359 16.73 -6.15 -5.48
CA SER A 359 17.99 -5.67 -4.90
C SER A 359 18.12 -4.15 -5.07
N GLY A 360 18.44 -3.46 -3.98
CA GLY A 360 18.43 -1.99 -3.88
C GLY A 360 17.04 -1.39 -3.66
N GLY A 361 16.02 -2.22 -3.43
CA GLY A 361 14.64 -1.81 -3.23
C GLY A 361 14.03 -2.39 -1.97
N GLY A 362 12.94 -1.78 -1.51
CA GLY A 362 12.04 -2.42 -0.56
C GLY A 362 12.05 -1.82 0.85
N TRP A 363 11.50 -2.61 1.76
CA TRP A 363 11.27 -2.24 3.15
C TRP A 363 12.45 -2.71 4.00
N ALA A 364 13.21 -1.76 4.53
CA ALA A 364 14.44 -2.01 5.28
C ALA A 364 14.22 -1.60 6.75
N HIS A 365 13.51 -2.45 7.49
CA HIS A 365 13.24 -2.25 8.92
C HIS A 365 14.41 -2.73 9.77
N TYR A 366 14.89 -1.88 10.65
CA TYR A 366 15.94 -2.26 11.58
C TYR A 366 15.63 -1.74 13.00
N VAL A 367 15.66 -2.64 13.98
CA VAL A 367 15.37 -2.40 15.42
C VAL A 367 16.37 -3.12 16.34
N GLY A 368 15.98 -4.07 17.18
CA GLY A 368 16.89 -5.00 17.83
C GLY A 368 17.56 -6.00 16.87
N GLN A 369 18.42 -6.85 17.42
CA GLN A 369 18.99 -8.00 16.70
C GLN A 369 18.06 -9.20 16.94
N GLU A 370 17.23 -9.51 15.95
CA GLU A 370 16.14 -10.51 16.00
C GLU A 370 16.36 -11.73 15.11
#